data_AF-A0A349QP69-F1
#
_entry.id   AF-A0A349QP69-F1
#
_cell.length_a   1.000
_cell.length_b   1.000
_cell.length_c   1.000
_cell.angle_alpha   90.00
_cell.angle_beta   90.00
_cell.angle_gamma   90.00
#
_symmetry.space_group_name_H-M   'P 1'
#
loop_
_entity.id
_entity.type
_entity.pdbx_description
1 polymer ?
#
loop_
_entity_poly.entity_id
_entity_poly.type
_entity_poly.pdbx_seq_one_letter_code
_entity_poly.pdbx_strand_id
1 'polypeptide(L)'
;MQLVTELKDSLFNDDIADLCIDLTEIGIDSVMDDGVLAEVPIAKTIVALSKTGLAIRERNMLKQTLTFIRAFNSETISDEQLQKYKDKMTDNKYAEKELGRVVYLLDRNIDNVKSAILGKIFNAYVNGKMRWDKFCELSEVNERMFVSDYKMLLSDEKMQYTNGNYIISRLIALGIMVEKDAPNASKTSIEMFCNIKKSDIDVFNKSDYQITSLGKELIKYLNVDFRE
;
A
#
# COMPACT_ATOMS: atom_id res chain seq x y z
N MET A 1 0.81 14.68 -16.27
CA MET A 1 1.74 15.42 -15.38
C MET A 1 3.14 14.84 -15.55
N GLN A 2 4.24 15.62 -15.50
CA GLN A 2 5.59 15.07 -15.74
C GLN A 2 5.90 13.86 -14.83
N LEU A 3 5.64 13.98 -13.52
CA LEU A 3 5.82 12.89 -12.55
C LEU A 3 5.05 11.61 -12.87
N VAL A 4 3.88 11.70 -13.51
CA VAL A 4 3.09 10.53 -13.91
C VAL A 4 3.79 9.75 -15.02
N THR A 5 4.30 10.46 -16.02
CA THR A 5 5.07 9.86 -17.11
C THR A 5 6.34 9.20 -16.58
N GLU A 6 7.05 9.89 -15.70
CA GLU A 6 8.32 9.42 -15.15
C GLU A 6 8.13 8.24 -14.19
N LEU A 7 7.03 8.21 -13.43
CA LEU A 7 6.66 7.04 -12.61
C LEU A 7 6.38 5.83 -13.49
N LYS A 8 5.62 6.01 -14.57
CA LYS A 8 5.32 4.94 -15.54
C LYS A 8 6.62 4.35 -16.09
N ASP A 9 7.54 5.20 -16.54
CA ASP A 9 8.80 4.75 -17.14
C ASP A 9 9.72 4.10 -16.09
N SER A 10 9.67 4.56 -14.83
CA SER A 10 10.43 3.96 -13.72
C SER A 10 9.90 2.59 -13.28
N LEU A 11 8.60 2.34 -13.40
CA LEU A 11 7.97 1.08 -13.00
C LEU A 11 8.08 -0.02 -14.04
N PHE A 12 8.14 0.35 -15.32
CA PHE A 12 7.82 -0.56 -16.42
C PHE A 12 8.95 -0.70 -17.45
N ASN A 13 10.07 -0.05 -17.22
CA ASN A 13 11.31 -0.27 -17.93
C ASN A 13 12.15 -1.31 -17.16
N ASP A 14 12.42 -2.44 -17.81
CA ASP A 14 13.05 -3.60 -17.19
C ASP A 14 14.47 -3.26 -16.67
N ASP A 15 15.23 -2.44 -17.40
CA ASP A 15 16.57 -1.97 -16.98
C ASP A 15 16.53 -1.15 -15.68
N ILE A 16 15.44 -0.38 -15.47
CA ILE A 16 15.26 0.45 -14.28
C ILE A 16 14.71 -0.39 -13.11
N ALA A 17 13.89 -1.41 -13.42
CA ALA A 17 13.35 -2.30 -12.41
C ALA A 17 14.47 -3.09 -11.72
N ASP A 18 15.41 -3.63 -12.49
CA ASP A 18 16.58 -4.36 -11.99
C ASP A 18 17.49 -3.43 -11.17
N LEU A 19 17.77 -2.23 -11.67
CA LEU A 19 18.53 -1.23 -10.91
C LEU A 19 17.87 -0.90 -9.57
N CYS A 20 16.55 -0.70 -9.54
CA CYS A 20 15.83 -0.41 -8.29
C CYS A 20 15.92 -1.56 -7.29
N ILE A 21 16.00 -2.82 -7.77
CA ILE A 21 16.25 -3.98 -6.93
C ILE A 21 17.70 -3.97 -6.41
N ASP A 22 18.69 -3.56 -7.18
CA ASP A 22 20.08 -3.51 -6.72
C ASP A 22 20.35 -2.36 -5.71
N LEU A 23 19.71 -1.20 -5.90
CA LEU A 23 19.73 -0.06 -4.95
C LEU A 23 19.16 -0.41 -3.58
N THR A 24 18.47 -1.54 -3.51
CA THR A 24 17.82 -2.05 -2.32
C THR A 24 18.80 -2.59 -1.27
N GLU A 25 19.95 -3.12 -1.71
CA GLU A 25 20.94 -3.73 -0.81
C GLU A 25 21.75 -2.68 -0.04
N ILE A 26 21.93 -1.51 -0.65
CA ILE A 26 22.78 -0.42 -0.15
C ILE A 26 22.02 0.47 0.86
N GLY A 27 20.70 0.34 0.92
CA GLY A 27 19.81 1.16 1.74
C GLY A 27 19.47 2.48 1.04
N ILE A 28 18.18 2.85 1.05
CA ILE A 28 17.68 4.03 0.31
C ILE A 28 18.40 5.30 0.76
N ASP A 29 18.67 5.46 2.06
CA ASP A 29 19.31 6.67 2.59
C ASP A 29 20.74 6.87 2.06
N SER A 30 21.49 5.79 1.79
CA SER A 30 22.84 5.83 1.21
C SER A 30 22.80 6.24 -0.26
N VAL A 31 21.84 5.69 -1.02
CA VAL A 31 21.66 5.97 -2.46
C VAL A 31 21.28 7.44 -2.70
N MET A 32 20.64 8.08 -1.72
CA MET A 32 20.29 9.49 -1.82
C MET A 32 21.48 10.45 -1.88
N ASP A 33 22.61 10.04 -1.31
CA ASP A 33 23.80 10.88 -1.21
C ASP A 33 24.80 10.62 -2.37
N ASP A 34 24.69 9.46 -3.06
CA ASP A 34 25.71 8.97 -4.00
C ASP A 34 25.40 9.18 -5.51
N GLY A 35 24.41 10.00 -5.88
CA GLY A 35 24.15 10.37 -7.28
C GLY A 35 23.58 9.26 -8.18
N VAL A 36 23.52 8.02 -7.69
CA VAL A 36 22.97 6.84 -8.38
C VAL A 36 21.48 7.00 -8.73
N LEU A 37 20.78 7.89 -8.01
CA LEU A 37 19.41 8.31 -8.30
C LEU A 37 19.19 8.89 -9.70
N ALA A 38 20.26 9.30 -10.39
CA ALA A 38 20.18 9.89 -11.73
C ALA A 38 19.66 8.92 -12.79
N GLU A 39 19.73 7.62 -12.53
CA GLU A 39 19.32 6.55 -13.46
C GLU A 39 17.84 6.20 -13.34
N VAL A 40 17.17 6.56 -12.24
CA VAL A 40 15.72 6.36 -12.06
C VAL A 40 14.96 7.63 -12.52
N PRO A 41 14.15 7.59 -13.60
CA PRO A 41 13.57 8.79 -14.21
C PRO A 41 12.71 9.65 -13.26
N ILE A 42 11.88 9.01 -12.42
CA ILE A 42 11.08 9.75 -11.43
C ILE A 42 11.95 10.37 -10.34
N ALA A 43 13.01 9.69 -9.92
CA ALA A 43 13.93 10.22 -8.93
C ALA A 43 14.63 11.48 -9.43
N LYS A 44 15.14 11.41 -10.67
CA LYS A 44 15.72 12.56 -11.37
C LYS A 44 14.75 13.74 -11.44
N THR A 45 13.48 13.48 -11.73
CA THR A 45 12.45 14.52 -11.80
C THR A 45 12.18 15.16 -10.42
N ILE A 46 12.06 14.36 -9.36
CA ILE A 46 11.88 14.88 -7.98
C ILE A 46 13.07 15.75 -7.57
N VAL A 47 14.30 15.30 -7.85
CA VAL A 47 15.53 16.07 -7.57
C VAL A 47 15.56 17.37 -8.37
N ALA A 48 15.23 17.33 -9.66
CA ALA A 48 15.24 18.52 -10.53
C ALA A 48 14.20 19.58 -10.13
N LEU A 49 13.08 19.18 -9.51
CA LEU A 49 12.07 20.11 -8.98
C LEU A 49 12.54 20.82 -7.69
N SER A 50 13.59 20.32 -7.03
CA SER A 50 14.12 20.92 -5.82
C SER A 50 14.95 22.16 -6.14
N LYS A 51 14.50 23.34 -5.71
CA LYS A 51 15.14 24.63 -6.02
C LYS A 51 16.43 24.91 -5.21
N THR A 52 16.71 24.13 -4.17
CA THR A 52 17.83 24.34 -3.23
C THR A 52 18.24 23.01 -2.58
N GLY A 53 19.29 22.32 -3.06
CA GLY A 53 19.61 20.97 -2.58
C GLY A 53 18.39 20.03 -2.61
N LEU A 54 18.46 18.86 -1.98
CA LEU A 54 17.25 18.05 -1.71
C LEU A 54 16.57 18.60 -0.46
N ALA A 55 15.47 19.34 -0.64
CA ALA A 55 14.66 19.79 0.49
C ALA A 55 13.99 18.58 1.19
N ILE A 56 13.65 18.73 2.49
CA ILE A 56 13.21 17.63 3.35
C ILE A 56 12.01 16.88 2.76
N ARG A 57 11.07 17.62 2.15
CA ARG A 57 9.88 17.03 1.53
C ARG A 57 10.24 16.17 0.33
N GLU A 58 11.08 16.69 -0.57
CA GLU A 58 11.52 15.99 -1.78
C GLU A 58 12.37 14.78 -1.42
N ARG A 59 13.19 14.88 -0.36
CA ARG A 59 13.90 13.74 0.23
C ARG A 59 12.94 12.66 0.71
N ASN A 60 11.90 13.04 1.46
CA ASN A 60 10.87 12.08 1.88
C ASN A 60 10.12 11.49 0.67
N MET A 61 9.65 12.32 -0.26
CA MET A 61 8.92 11.88 -1.45
C MET A 61 9.74 10.88 -2.26
N LEU A 62 11.04 11.14 -2.42
CA LEU A 62 11.95 10.22 -3.08
C LEU A 62 12.06 8.89 -2.33
N LYS A 63 12.26 8.93 -1.01
CA LYS A 63 12.31 7.73 -0.16
C LYS A 63 11.04 6.89 -0.26
N GLN A 64 9.87 7.52 -0.21
CA GLN A 64 8.58 6.86 -0.38
C GLN A 64 8.44 6.24 -1.77
N THR A 65 8.86 6.96 -2.82
CA THR A 65 8.79 6.50 -4.21
C THR A 65 9.67 5.28 -4.46
N LEU A 66 10.92 5.30 -3.99
CA LEU A 66 11.84 4.17 -4.14
C LEU A 66 11.37 2.96 -3.34
N THR A 67 10.84 3.18 -2.13
CA THR A 67 10.24 2.10 -1.32
C THR A 67 9.06 1.43 -2.04
N PHE A 68 8.21 2.24 -2.68
CA PHE A 68 7.08 1.75 -3.47
C PHE A 68 7.54 0.95 -4.70
N ILE A 69 8.49 1.47 -5.49
CA ILE A 69 9.00 0.78 -6.69
C ILE A 69 9.62 -0.56 -6.30
N ARG A 70 10.44 -0.58 -5.25
CA ARG A 70 11.02 -1.82 -4.70
C ARG A 70 9.94 -2.85 -4.36
N ALA A 71 8.94 -2.46 -3.58
CA ALA A 71 7.90 -3.38 -3.15
C ALA A 71 7.01 -3.85 -4.32
N PHE A 72 6.76 -2.97 -5.29
CA PHE A 72 6.05 -3.29 -6.52
C PHE A 72 6.82 -4.33 -7.36
N ASN A 73 8.13 -4.15 -7.55
CA ASN A 73 8.97 -5.06 -8.35
C ASN A 73 9.35 -6.36 -7.62
N SER A 74 9.20 -6.42 -6.29
CA SER A 74 9.42 -7.66 -5.52
C SER A 74 8.36 -8.74 -5.76
N GLU A 75 7.26 -8.39 -6.43
CA GLU A 75 6.12 -9.26 -6.69
C GLU A 75 6.02 -9.55 -8.20
N THR A 76 5.83 -10.82 -8.58
CA THR A 76 5.77 -11.20 -10.00
C THR A 76 4.46 -10.78 -10.66
N ILE A 77 4.56 -10.17 -11.86
CA ILE A 77 3.44 -9.87 -12.76
C ILE A 77 3.59 -10.75 -14.00
N SER A 78 2.48 -11.32 -14.49
CA SER A 78 2.51 -12.04 -15.78
C SER A 78 2.69 -11.07 -16.94
N ASP A 79 3.48 -11.45 -17.95
CA ASP A 79 3.74 -10.61 -19.14
C ASP A 79 2.45 -10.13 -19.82
N GLU A 80 1.42 -10.99 -19.86
CA GLU A 80 0.12 -10.65 -20.43
C GLU A 80 -0.56 -9.49 -19.66
N GLN A 81 -0.62 -9.58 -18.32
CA GLN A 81 -1.24 -8.53 -17.51
C GLN A 81 -0.41 -7.25 -17.53
N LEU A 82 0.92 -7.37 -17.51
CA LEU A 82 1.83 -6.24 -17.60
C LEU A 82 1.66 -5.49 -18.92
N GLN A 83 1.65 -6.20 -20.05
CA GLN A 83 1.46 -5.59 -21.36
C GLN A 83 0.07 -4.94 -21.48
N LYS A 84 -0.99 -5.61 -21.02
CA LYS A 84 -2.34 -5.06 -20.99
C LYS A 84 -2.41 -3.75 -20.19
N TYR A 85 -1.70 -3.68 -19.07
CA TYR A 85 -1.63 -2.47 -18.27
C TYR A 85 -0.81 -1.37 -18.98
N LYS A 86 0.36 -1.70 -19.55
CA LYS A 86 1.19 -0.79 -20.37
C LYS A 86 0.36 -0.18 -21.51
N ASP A 87 -0.43 -0.98 -22.22
CA ASP A 87 -1.30 -0.51 -23.31
C ASP A 87 -2.37 0.45 -22.81
N LYS A 88 -3.00 0.15 -21.67
CA LYS A 88 -3.97 1.05 -21.01
C LYS A 88 -3.35 2.39 -20.62
N MET A 89 -2.08 2.41 -20.20
CA MET A 89 -1.35 3.62 -19.83
C MET A 89 -0.96 4.50 -21.02
N THR A 90 -1.21 4.08 -22.27
CA THR A 90 -1.06 4.96 -23.44
C THR A 90 -2.14 6.05 -23.49
N ASP A 91 -3.28 5.83 -22.84
CA ASP A 91 -4.29 6.87 -22.64
C ASP A 91 -3.92 7.73 -21.42
N ASN A 92 -3.56 8.98 -21.71
CA ASN A 92 -3.17 9.98 -20.71
C ASN A 92 -4.21 10.18 -19.60
N LYS A 93 -5.52 9.98 -19.86
CA LYS A 93 -6.55 10.10 -18.83
C LYS A 93 -6.47 8.97 -17.81
N TYR A 94 -6.21 7.75 -18.26
CA TYR A 94 -6.02 6.61 -17.35
C TYR A 94 -4.69 6.71 -16.61
N ALA A 95 -3.62 7.08 -17.31
CA ALA A 95 -2.31 7.29 -16.67
C ALA A 95 -2.39 8.35 -15.56
N GLU A 96 -2.98 9.52 -15.85
CA GLU A 96 -3.12 10.60 -14.87
C GLU A 96 -4.02 10.17 -13.70
N LYS A 97 -5.13 9.48 -13.97
CA LYS A 97 -6.04 9.02 -12.93
C LYS A 97 -5.37 8.03 -11.97
N GLU A 98 -4.67 7.03 -12.53
CA GLU A 98 -4.21 5.89 -11.74
C GLU A 98 -2.85 6.14 -11.12
N LEU A 99 -1.87 6.53 -11.93
CA LEU A 99 -0.53 6.85 -11.45
C LEU A 99 -0.50 8.19 -10.70
N GLY A 100 -1.34 9.16 -11.07
CA GLY A 100 -1.44 10.42 -10.32
C GLY A 100 -1.95 10.20 -8.90
N ARG A 101 -2.89 9.26 -8.69
CA ARG A 101 -3.31 8.84 -7.34
C ARG A 101 -2.14 8.22 -6.57
N VAL A 102 -1.36 7.34 -7.20
CA VAL A 102 -0.18 6.75 -6.58
C VAL A 102 0.81 7.83 -6.16
N VAL A 103 1.18 8.74 -7.07
CA VAL A 103 2.09 9.87 -6.77
C VAL A 103 1.57 10.71 -5.59
N TYR A 104 0.27 11.02 -5.56
CA TYR A 104 -0.34 11.77 -4.45
C TYR A 104 -0.25 11.02 -3.11
N LEU A 105 -0.49 9.70 -3.09
CA LEU A 105 -0.35 8.90 -1.87
C LEU A 105 1.11 8.85 -1.39
N LEU A 106 2.07 8.73 -2.31
CA LEU A 106 3.49 8.72 -1.98
C LEU A 106 3.98 10.05 -1.40
N ASP A 107 3.54 11.19 -1.95
CA ASP A 107 3.87 12.53 -1.41
C ASP A 107 3.31 12.75 0.01
N ARG A 108 2.23 12.05 0.37
CA ARG A 108 1.61 12.14 1.71
C ARG A 108 2.17 11.16 2.73
N ASN A 109 2.80 10.06 2.30
CA ASN A 109 3.31 9.04 3.20
C ASN A 109 4.55 9.55 3.97
N ILE A 110 4.60 9.20 5.25
CA ILE A 110 5.77 9.45 6.12
C ILE A 110 6.43 8.10 6.44
N ASP A 111 5.63 7.11 6.82
CA ASP A 111 6.13 5.78 7.16
C ASP A 111 6.37 4.95 5.89
N ASN A 112 7.61 4.50 5.67
CA ASN A 112 8.00 3.72 4.49
C ASN A 112 7.14 2.47 4.30
N VAL A 113 6.72 1.85 5.41
CA VAL A 113 5.88 0.66 5.40
C VAL A 113 4.59 0.86 4.62
N LYS A 114 3.99 2.06 4.66
CA LYS A 114 2.77 2.38 3.90
C LYS A 114 3.03 2.41 2.40
N SER A 115 4.19 2.91 1.98
CA SER A 115 4.58 2.93 0.57
C SER A 115 4.93 1.53 0.06
N ALA A 116 5.55 0.70 0.91
CA ALA A 116 5.81 -0.70 0.59
C ALA A 116 4.50 -1.48 0.39
N ILE A 117 3.56 -1.35 1.33
CA ILE A 117 2.23 -2.01 1.24
C ILE A 117 1.48 -1.50 0.00
N LEU A 118 1.50 -0.19 -0.27
CA LEU A 118 0.90 0.39 -1.47
C LEU A 118 1.51 -0.21 -2.76
N GLY A 119 2.82 -0.44 -2.80
CA GLY A 119 3.52 -1.09 -3.91
C GLY A 119 2.98 -2.48 -4.20
N LYS A 120 2.80 -3.29 -3.15
CA LYS A 120 2.24 -4.65 -3.28
C LYS A 120 0.77 -4.66 -3.69
N ILE A 121 -0.05 -3.76 -3.12
CA ILE A 121 -1.47 -3.62 -3.50
C ILE A 121 -1.57 -3.18 -4.98
N PHE A 122 -0.73 -2.22 -5.41
CA PHE A 122 -0.72 -1.75 -6.79
C PHE A 122 -0.24 -2.82 -7.76
N ASN A 123 0.78 -3.61 -7.40
CA ASN A 123 1.21 -4.78 -8.18
C ASN A 123 0.04 -5.74 -8.40
N ALA A 124 -0.69 -6.11 -7.35
CA ALA A 124 -1.83 -7.00 -7.46
C ALA A 124 -2.95 -6.44 -8.36
N TYR A 125 -3.16 -5.13 -8.34
CA TYR A 125 -4.06 -4.45 -9.29
C TYR A 125 -3.56 -4.54 -10.74
N VAL A 126 -2.29 -4.21 -11.00
CA VAL A 126 -1.67 -4.31 -12.34
C VAL A 126 -1.72 -5.75 -12.86
N ASN A 127 -1.52 -6.73 -11.98
CA ASN A 127 -1.59 -8.16 -12.28
C ASN A 127 -3.04 -8.70 -12.36
N GLY A 128 -4.06 -7.83 -12.39
CA GLY A 128 -5.46 -8.20 -12.60
C GLY A 128 -6.12 -8.97 -11.44
N LYS A 129 -5.47 -9.05 -10.25
CA LYS A 129 -6.01 -9.74 -9.07
C LYS A 129 -7.14 -8.95 -8.39
N MET A 130 -7.24 -7.66 -8.67
CA MET A 130 -8.30 -6.79 -8.16
C MET A 130 -8.70 -5.74 -9.19
N ARG A 131 -9.89 -5.17 -9.02
CA ARG A 131 -10.37 -4.04 -9.81
C ARG A 131 -9.90 -2.70 -9.23
N TRP A 132 -10.01 -1.64 -10.04
CA TRP A 132 -9.59 -0.28 -9.65
C TRP A 132 -10.29 0.25 -8.39
N ASP A 133 -11.60 -0.01 -8.24
CA ASP A 133 -12.37 0.36 -7.04
C ASP A 133 -11.83 -0.33 -5.78
N LYS A 134 -11.46 -1.61 -5.89
CA LYS A 134 -10.86 -2.34 -4.77
C LYS A 134 -9.46 -1.86 -4.43
N PHE A 135 -8.65 -1.54 -5.44
CA PHE A 135 -7.37 -0.85 -5.24
C PHE A 135 -7.55 0.48 -4.49
N CYS A 136 -8.51 1.30 -4.92
CA CYS A 136 -8.81 2.58 -4.26
C CYS A 136 -9.17 2.37 -2.79
N GLU A 137 -10.08 1.43 -2.49
CA GLU A 137 -10.49 1.09 -1.12
C GLU A 137 -9.30 0.65 -0.25
N LEU A 138 -8.49 -0.30 -0.71
CA LEU A 138 -7.32 -0.78 0.04
C LEU A 138 -6.25 0.31 0.22
N SER A 139 -5.99 1.12 -0.81
CA SER A 139 -5.05 2.25 -0.71
C SER A 139 -5.49 3.29 0.34
N GLU A 140 -6.80 3.47 0.47
CA GLU A 140 -7.41 4.39 1.42
C GLU A 140 -7.42 3.87 2.86
N VAL A 141 -7.57 2.55 3.03
CA VAL A 141 -7.37 1.93 4.33
C VAL A 141 -5.90 2.03 4.73
N ASN A 142 -4.97 1.70 3.83
CA ASN A 142 -3.53 1.75 4.06
C ASN A 142 -3.06 3.16 4.49
N GLU A 143 -3.60 4.22 3.87
CA GLU A 143 -3.28 5.60 4.21
C GLU A 143 -3.70 5.96 5.65
N ARG A 144 -4.88 5.48 6.10
CA ARG A 144 -5.48 5.81 7.40
C ARG A 144 -4.97 4.96 8.56
N MET A 145 -4.38 3.80 8.30
CA MET A 145 -3.85 2.94 9.36
C MET A 145 -2.57 3.47 9.97
N PHE A 146 -2.40 3.27 11.27
CA PHE A 146 -1.14 3.50 11.97
C PHE A 146 -0.25 2.26 11.86
N VAL A 147 1.06 2.43 12.03
CA VAL A 147 2.01 1.30 12.03
C VAL A 147 1.61 0.22 13.05
N SER A 148 1.08 0.63 14.21
CA SER A 148 0.59 -0.28 15.25
C SER A 148 -0.66 -1.07 14.86
N ASP A 149 -1.48 -0.57 13.93
CA ASP A 149 -2.66 -1.29 13.44
C ASP A 149 -2.24 -2.52 12.64
N TYR A 150 -1.23 -2.39 11.77
CA TYR A 150 -0.65 -3.53 11.05
C TYR A 150 -0.02 -4.55 12.01
N LYS A 151 0.74 -4.09 13.02
CA LYS A 151 1.36 -4.96 14.02
C LYS A 151 0.34 -5.78 14.80
N MET A 152 -0.83 -5.19 15.09
CA MET A 152 -1.96 -5.91 15.70
C MET A 152 -2.54 -6.97 14.75
N LEU A 153 -2.66 -6.68 13.45
CA LEU A 153 -3.18 -7.67 12.48
C LEU A 153 -2.24 -8.85 12.26
N LEU A 154 -0.93 -8.64 12.48
CA LEU A 154 0.11 -9.67 12.33
C LEU A 154 0.42 -10.41 13.63
N SER A 155 -0.13 -10.00 14.78
CA SER A 155 0.15 -10.66 16.05
C SER A 155 -0.66 -11.96 16.19
N ASP A 156 -0.03 -12.98 16.77
CA ASP A 156 -0.71 -14.22 17.17
C ASP A 156 -1.51 -14.05 18.47
N GLU A 157 -1.51 -12.83 19.05
CA GLU A 157 -2.21 -12.53 20.29
C GLU A 157 -3.72 -12.61 20.07
N LYS A 158 -4.42 -13.29 20.97
CA LYS A 158 -5.89 -13.31 20.95
C LYS A 158 -6.38 -11.88 21.14
N MET A 159 -7.09 -11.36 20.14
CA MET A 159 -7.74 -10.05 20.17
C MET A 159 -8.89 -10.06 21.19
N GLN A 160 -8.55 -9.87 22.46
CA GLN A 160 -9.49 -9.73 23.57
C GLN A 160 -9.73 -8.25 23.83
N TYR A 161 -10.97 -7.88 24.15
CA TYR A 161 -11.26 -6.52 24.58
C TYR A 161 -10.66 -6.29 25.98
N THR A 162 -9.44 -5.77 26.04
CA THR A 162 -9.00 -5.05 27.23
C THR A 162 -9.57 -3.64 27.13
N ASN A 163 -10.21 -3.16 28.20
CA ASN A 163 -10.78 -1.82 28.27
C ASN A 163 -9.76 -0.79 27.77
N GLY A 164 -9.99 -0.20 26.57
CA GLY A 164 -9.15 0.85 26.01
C GLY A 164 -8.27 0.48 24.82
N ASN A 165 -8.46 -0.67 24.16
CA ASN A 165 -7.70 -0.98 22.94
C ASN A 165 -8.22 -0.19 21.71
N TYR A 166 -7.84 1.09 21.64
CA TYR A 166 -8.20 2.01 20.56
C TYR A 166 -7.77 1.51 19.16
N ILE A 167 -6.81 0.59 19.07
CA ILE A 167 -6.40 -0.07 17.81
C ILE A 167 -7.58 -0.86 17.24
N ILE A 168 -8.28 -1.62 18.09
CA ILE A 168 -9.45 -2.40 17.67
C ILE A 168 -10.56 -1.47 17.17
N SER A 169 -10.82 -0.36 17.87
CA SER A 169 -11.81 0.63 17.43
C SER A 169 -11.47 1.24 16.07
N ARG A 170 -10.19 1.54 15.79
CA ARG A 170 -9.75 2.00 14.46
C ARG A 170 -9.93 0.92 13.39
N LEU A 171 -9.54 -0.31 13.68
CA LEU A 171 -9.67 -1.43 12.75
C LEU A 171 -11.14 -1.72 12.41
N ILE A 172 -12.05 -1.56 13.37
CA ILE A 172 -13.50 -1.62 13.13
C ILE A 172 -13.98 -0.44 12.27
N ALA A 173 -13.56 0.79 12.60
CA ALA A 173 -13.94 1.98 11.85
C ALA A 173 -13.47 1.95 10.38
N LEU A 174 -12.38 1.23 10.10
CA LEU A 174 -11.85 1.01 8.76
C LEU A 174 -12.43 -0.24 8.06
N GLY A 175 -13.37 -0.95 8.71
CA GLY A 175 -13.99 -2.15 8.16
C GLY A 175 -13.05 -3.36 8.07
N ILE A 176 -11.91 -3.34 8.76
CA ILE A 176 -10.92 -4.43 8.80
C ILE A 176 -11.33 -5.51 9.82
N MET A 177 -11.99 -5.10 10.89
CA MET A 177 -12.51 -5.99 11.92
C MET A 177 -13.98 -5.72 12.18
N VAL A 178 -14.68 -6.71 12.73
CA VAL A 178 -16.02 -6.56 13.28
C VAL A 178 -16.11 -7.32 14.60
N GLU A 179 -17.01 -6.88 15.47
CA GLU A 179 -17.41 -7.66 16.65
C GLU A 179 -18.02 -8.99 16.20
N LYS A 180 -17.67 -10.09 16.88
CA LYS A 180 -18.43 -11.33 16.78
C LYS A 180 -19.69 -11.12 17.62
N ASP A 181 -20.88 -11.33 17.04
CA ASP A 181 -22.15 -11.22 17.77
C ASP A 181 -22.06 -11.90 19.14
N ALA A 182 -22.13 -11.11 20.22
CA ALA A 182 -22.60 -11.64 21.47
C ALA A 182 -24.05 -12.05 21.21
N PRO A 183 -24.50 -13.28 21.55
CA PRO A 183 -25.88 -13.73 21.31
C PRO A 183 -26.97 -12.80 21.90
N ASN A 184 -26.60 -11.77 22.66
CA ASN A 184 -27.48 -10.78 23.27
C ASN A 184 -27.18 -9.31 22.87
N ALA A 185 -26.25 -9.04 21.94
CA ALA A 185 -26.01 -7.68 21.45
C ALA A 185 -26.98 -7.40 20.29
N SER A 186 -27.91 -6.49 20.54
CA SER A 186 -28.78 -5.92 19.52
C SER A 186 -27.96 -5.49 18.29
N LYS A 187 -28.33 -5.97 17.08
CA LYS A 187 -27.91 -5.50 15.74
C LYS A 187 -26.97 -4.29 15.82
N THR A 188 -25.67 -4.54 15.86
CA THR A 188 -24.69 -3.45 15.86
C THR A 188 -24.80 -2.71 14.52
N SER A 189 -24.74 -1.38 14.58
CA SER A 189 -24.97 -0.47 13.46
C SER A 189 -24.16 -0.81 12.20
N ILE A 190 -23.03 -1.50 12.34
CA ILE A 190 -22.15 -1.90 11.24
C ILE A 190 -22.78 -2.96 10.33
N GLU A 191 -23.59 -3.89 10.87
CA GLU A 191 -24.33 -4.87 10.04
C GLU A 191 -25.36 -4.21 9.13
N MET A 192 -25.89 -3.04 9.51
CA MET A 192 -26.78 -2.27 8.65
C MET A 192 -26.04 -1.60 7.49
N PHE A 193 -24.73 -1.33 7.62
CA PHE A 193 -23.93 -0.64 6.60
C PHE A 193 -23.14 -1.58 5.68
N CYS A 194 -22.75 -2.77 6.16
CA CYS A 194 -21.92 -3.70 5.41
C CYS A 194 -22.64 -5.05 5.26
N ASN A 195 -23.21 -5.32 4.07
CA ASN A 195 -23.85 -6.59 3.70
C ASN A 195 -22.85 -7.78 3.68
N ILE A 196 -22.37 -8.22 4.85
CA ILE A 196 -21.40 -9.33 4.97
C ILE A 196 -22.15 -10.67 4.93
N LYS A 197 -21.61 -11.65 4.19
CA LYS A 197 -22.20 -12.98 4.06
C LYS A 197 -21.88 -13.85 5.28
N LYS A 198 -22.89 -14.58 5.75
CA LYS A 198 -22.84 -15.48 6.91
C LYS A 198 -21.79 -16.61 6.81
N SER A 199 -21.32 -16.93 5.60
CA SER A 199 -20.30 -17.93 5.32
C SER A 199 -18.89 -17.56 5.78
N ASP A 200 -18.65 -16.28 6.10
CA ASP A 200 -17.30 -15.77 6.33
C ASP A 200 -16.86 -15.87 7.81
N ILE A 201 -17.69 -16.50 8.66
CA ILE A 201 -17.57 -16.58 10.13
C ILE A 201 -16.98 -17.92 10.56
N ASP A 202 -15.83 -17.90 11.26
CA ASP A 202 -15.17 -19.07 11.85
C ASP A 202 -15.49 -19.21 13.35
N VAL A 203 -15.92 -20.40 13.77
CA VAL A 203 -16.67 -20.66 15.02
C VAL A 203 -15.77 -21.13 16.18
N PHE A 204 -14.50 -21.48 15.97
CA PHE A 204 -13.68 -22.15 17.00
C PHE A 204 -12.43 -21.39 17.48
N ASN A 205 -12.62 -20.18 18.03
CA ASN A 205 -11.77 -19.53 19.05
C ASN A 205 -12.43 -18.18 19.35
N LYS A 206 -12.94 -17.95 20.57
CA LYS A 206 -13.70 -16.71 20.86
C LYS A 206 -12.77 -15.55 21.24
N SER A 207 -12.16 -14.93 20.22
CA SER A 207 -11.89 -13.49 20.25
C SER A 207 -13.23 -12.75 20.15
N ASP A 208 -13.39 -11.62 20.83
CA ASP A 208 -14.61 -10.78 20.72
C ASP A 208 -14.74 -10.16 19.31
N TYR A 209 -13.70 -10.27 18.50
CA TYR A 209 -13.59 -9.69 17.17
C TYR A 209 -13.14 -10.70 16.12
N GLN A 210 -13.51 -10.45 14.87
CA GLN A 210 -13.07 -11.21 13.70
C GLN A 210 -12.60 -10.29 12.58
N ILE A 211 -11.62 -10.76 11.81
CA ILE A 211 -11.09 -10.05 10.64
C ILE A 211 -12.07 -10.23 9.47
N THR A 212 -12.48 -9.13 8.85
CA THR A 212 -13.41 -9.13 7.71
C THR A 212 -12.75 -9.69 6.44
N SER A 213 -13.53 -9.88 5.38
CA SER A 213 -12.97 -10.20 4.06
C SER A 213 -12.03 -9.12 3.52
N LEU A 214 -12.33 -7.84 3.80
CA LEU A 214 -11.44 -6.71 3.49
C LEU A 214 -10.13 -6.79 4.29
N GLY A 215 -10.21 -7.10 5.58
CA GLY A 215 -9.02 -7.28 6.41
C GLY A 215 -8.15 -8.46 5.98
N LYS A 216 -8.78 -9.61 5.66
CA LYS A 216 -8.08 -10.77 5.11
C LYS A 216 -7.41 -10.46 3.77
N GLU A 217 -8.04 -9.62 2.94
CA GLU A 217 -7.44 -9.15 1.69
C GLU A 217 -6.22 -8.26 1.96
N LEU A 218 -6.32 -7.28 2.87
CA LEU A 218 -5.21 -6.40 3.23
C LEU A 218 -4.00 -7.17 3.77
N ILE A 219 -4.23 -8.18 4.62
CA ILE A 219 -3.17 -8.99 5.26
C ILE A 219 -2.23 -9.63 4.24
N LYS A 220 -2.72 -9.98 3.04
CA LYS A 220 -1.91 -10.54 1.95
C LYS A 220 -0.73 -9.65 1.55
N TYR A 221 -0.84 -8.35 1.79
CA TYR A 221 0.15 -7.35 1.37
C TYR A 221 1.05 -6.86 2.51
N LEU A 222 0.89 -7.41 3.72
CA LEU A 222 1.61 -6.96 4.93
C LEU A 222 2.96 -7.66 5.14
N ASN A 223 3.37 -8.58 4.27
CA ASN A 223 4.71 -9.17 4.32
C ASN A 223 5.74 -8.15 3.79
N VAL A 224 6.06 -7.16 4.63
CA VAL A 224 6.99 -6.05 4.40
C VAL A 224 7.86 -5.85 5.65
N ASP A 225 8.98 -5.14 5.52
CA ASP A 225 9.81 -4.82 6.68
C ASP A 225 9.17 -3.70 7.51
N PHE A 226 8.96 -3.95 8.80
CA PHE A 226 8.44 -3.00 9.79
C PHE A 226 9.54 -2.34 10.62
N ARG A 227 10.81 -2.63 10.33
CA ARG A 227 11.97 -1.97 10.93
C ARG A 227 12.21 -0.66 10.17
N GLU A 228 12.27 0.44 10.92
CA GLU A 228 12.68 1.75 10.42
C GLU A 228 14.19 1.94 10.57
#